data_AF-A0A2A2PXW7-F1
#
_entry.id   AF-A0A2A2PXW7-F1
#
_cell.length_a   1.000
_cell.length_b   1.000
_cell.length_c   1.000
_cell.angle_alpha   90.00
_cell.angle_beta   90.00
_cell.angle_gamma   90.00
#
_symmetry.space_group_name_H-M   'P 1'
#
loop_
_entity.id
_entity.type
_entity.pdbx_description
1 polymer ?
#
loop_
_entity_poly.entity_id
_entity_poly.type
_entity_poly.pdbx_seq_one_letter_code
_entity_poly.pdbx_strand_id
1 'polypeptide(L)'
;MKGSDASNGKPLDSFIPPPLMNNEIALLAQFLETLGAEVSGHSASPLSAEQIERIREFASGKLGPSERQALLPSLLENETALSTLVKALQAQA
;
A
#
# COMPACT_ATOMS: atom_id res chain seq x y z
N MET A 1 -12.61 59.84 18.27
CA MET A 1 -11.96 59.33 17.04
C MET A 1 -10.97 58.27 17.50
N LYS A 2 -11.27 56.98 17.29
CA LYS A 2 -10.77 56.14 16.18
C LYS A 2 -9.25 55.89 16.33
N GLY A 3 -8.75 54.67 16.47
CA GLY A 3 -9.39 53.39 16.23
C GLY A 3 -8.64 52.20 16.82
N SER A 4 -9.41 51.12 16.83
CA SER A 4 -9.00 49.73 16.84
C SER A 4 -7.98 49.48 15.73
N ASP A 5 -6.88 48.82 16.06
CA ASP A 5 -6.13 48.04 15.07
C ASP A 5 -5.97 46.62 15.63
N ALA A 6 -6.79 45.75 15.08
CA ALA A 6 -6.70 44.31 15.22
C ALA A 6 -6.12 43.77 13.92
N SER A 7 -5.45 42.61 14.03
CA SER A 7 -4.90 41.76 12.95
C SER A 7 -3.44 42.11 12.61
N ASN A 8 -2.50 41.19 12.58
CA ASN A 8 -2.63 39.91 11.89
C ASN A 8 -1.50 38.95 12.33
N GLY A 9 -1.68 38.29 13.48
CA GLY A 9 -0.91 37.10 13.81
C GLY A 9 -1.53 35.93 13.06
N LYS A 10 -1.04 35.62 11.86
CA LYS A 10 -1.48 34.41 11.13
C LYS A 10 -1.32 33.21 12.08
N PRO A 11 -2.37 32.39 12.29
CA PRO A 11 -2.19 31.15 13.02
C PRO A 11 -1.15 30.34 12.24
N LEU A 12 -0.27 29.66 12.97
CA LEU A 12 0.57 28.62 12.40
C LEU A 12 -0.41 27.59 11.82
N ASP A 13 -0.71 27.74 10.52
CA ASP A 13 -1.41 26.73 9.73
C ASP A 13 -0.68 25.44 10.01
N SER A 14 -1.36 24.61 10.76
CA SER A 14 -0.95 23.28 11.17
C SER A 14 -0.29 22.61 9.98
N PHE A 15 1.03 22.47 10.04
CA PHE A 15 1.74 21.51 9.22
C PHE A 15 1.23 20.15 9.71
N ILE A 16 0.09 19.71 9.16
CA ILE A 16 -0.38 18.36 9.30
C ILE A 16 0.53 17.59 8.35
N PRO A 17 1.57 16.89 8.85
CA PRO A 17 2.28 15.98 7.98
C PRO A 17 1.23 15.03 7.40
N PRO A 18 1.33 14.67 6.11
CA PRO A 18 0.45 13.63 5.56
C PRO A 18 0.50 12.41 6.50
N PRO A 19 -0.62 11.70 6.68
CA PRO A 19 -0.69 10.60 7.62
C PRO A 19 0.47 9.63 7.35
N LEU A 20 1.30 9.41 8.39
CA LEU A 20 2.48 8.54 8.35
C LEU A 20 2.20 7.17 7.73
N MET A 21 0.96 6.68 7.84
CA MET A 21 0.47 5.42 7.26
C MET A 21 0.64 5.35 5.73
N ASN A 22 0.45 6.45 4.99
CA ASN A 22 0.64 6.46 3.54
C ASN A 22 2.11 6.20 3.16
N ASN A 23 3.04 6.69 3.98
CA ASN A 23 4.47 6.46 3.74
C ASN A 23 4.86 5.00 3.97
N GLU A 24 4.28 4.33 4.97
CA GLU A 24 4.61 2.93 5.27
C GLU A 24 4.11 1.97 4.18
N ILE A 25 2.88 2.18 3.67
CA ILE A 25 2.34 1.39 2.56
C ILE A 25 3.13 1.64 1.27
N ALA A 26 3.48 2.89 0.99
CA ALA A 26 4.32 3.22 -0.17
C ALA A 26 5.72 2.59 -0.08
N LEU A 27 6.33 2.59 1.11
CA LEU A 27 7.63 1.95 1.36
C LEU A 27 7.56 0.43 1.17
N LEU A 28 6.49 -0.21 1.66
CA LEU A 28 6.23 -1.64 1.47
C LEU A 28 6.02 -1.98 0.00
N ALA A 29 5.22 -1.19 -0.72
CA ALA A 29 5.00 -1.38 -2.15
C ALA A 29 6.31 -1.26 -2.94
N GLN A 30 7.13 -0.24 -2.63
CA GLN A 30 8.42 -0.05 -3.26
C GLN A 30 9.37 -1.23 -3.00
N PHE A 31 9.40 -1.73 -1.76
CA PHE A 31 10.16 -2.93 -1.40
C PHE A 31 9.69 -4.16 -2.19
N LEU A 32 8.38 -4.39 -2.27
CA LEU A 32 7.82 -5.50 -3.03
C LEU A 32 8.08 -5.40 -4.54
N GLU A 33 8.14 -4.19 -5.11
CA GLU A 33 8.57 -3.98 -6.49
C GLU A 33 10.04 -4.37 -6.69
N THR A 34 10.93 -4.07 -5.74
CA THR A 34 12.33 -4.52 -5.83
C THR A 34 12.46 -6.03 -5.74
N LEU A 35 11.63 -6.69 -4.91
CA LEU A 35 11.53 -8.15 -4.89
C LEU A 35 10.93 -8.71 -6.19
N GLY A 36 10.08 -7.95 -6.87
CA GLY A 36 9.59 -8.23 -8.22
C GLY A 36 10.70 -8.58 -9.21
N ALA A 37 11.84 -7.87 -9.14
CA ALA A 37 13.00 -8.16 -9.96
C ALA A 37 13.70 -9.48 -9.59
N GLU A 38 13.64 -9.90 -8.32
CA GLU A 38 14.22 -11.16 -7.83
C GLU A 38 13.31 -12.37 -8.10
N VAL A 39 12.00 -12.16 -8.12
CA VAL A 39 11.03 -13.19 -8.55
C VAL A 39 10.81 -13.18 -10.06
N SER A 40 11.41 -12.23 -10.80
CA SER A 40 11.36 -12.15 -12.25
C SER A 40 12.01 -13.40 -12.85
N GLY A 41 11.20 -14.24 -13.50
CA GLY A 41 11.59 -15.60 -13.93
C GLY A 41 10.81 -16.73 -13.24
N HIS A 42 10.04 -16.43 -12.19
CA HIS A 42 9.01 -17.32 -11.68
C HIS A 42 7.77 -17.30 -12.59
N SER A 43 6.79 -18.15 -12.30
CA SER A 43 5.64 -18.36 -13.17
C SER A 43 4.82 -17.07 -13.33
N ALA A 44 4.74 -16.50 -14.53
CA ALA A 44 3.87 -15.37 -14.84
C ALA A 44 2.43 -15.81 -15.19
N SER A 45 1.99 -16.93 -14.62
CA SER A 45 0.70 -17.51 -14.96
C SER A 45 -0.44 -16.55 -14.61
N PRO A 46 -1.45 -16.39 -15.49
CA PRO A 46 -2.59 -15.54 -15.23
C PRO A 46 -3.35 -16.02 -13.99
N LEU A 47 -3.82 -15.06 -13.19
CA LEU A 47 -4.57 -15.32 -11.97
C LEU A 47 -6.07 -15.47 -12.25
N SER A 48 -6.74 -16.35 -11.51
CA SER A 48 -8.20 -16.40 -11.49
C SER A 48 -8.78 -15.20 -10.72
N ALA A 49 -10.07 -14.92 -10.93
CA ALA A 49 -10.76 -13.85 -10.22
C ALA A 49 -10.73 -14.05 -8.69
N GLU A 50 -10.85 -15.30 -8.24
CA GLU A 50 -10.79 -15.67 -6.82
C GLU A 50 -9.39 -15.41 -6.21
N GLN A 51 -8.33 -15.68 -6.98
CA GLN A 51 -6.96 -15.39 -6.56
C GLN A 51 -6.72 -13.89 -6.44
N ILE A 52 -7.21 -13.11 -7.40
CA ILE A 52 -7.13 -11.64 -7.37
C ILE A 52 -7.87 -11.09 -6.14
N GLU A 53 -9.07 -11.60 -5.85
CA GLU A 53 -9.83 -11.14 -4.69
C GLU A 53 -9.12 -11.47 -3.37
N ARG A 54 -8.56 -12.68 -3.23
CA ARG A 54 -7.75 -13.01 -2.05
C ARG A 54 -6.53 -12.12 -1.87
N ILE A 55 -5.89 -11.71 -2.96
CA ILE A 55 -4.77 -10.75 -2.90
C ILE A 55 -5.25 -9.38 -2.42
N ARG A 56 -6.46 -8.95 -2.80
CA ARG A 56 -7.06 -7.71 -2.29
C ARG A 56 -7.44 -7.81 -0.82
N GLU A 57 -7.98 -8.95 -0.38
CA GLU A 57 -8.26 -9.21 1.04
C GLU A 57 -6.97 -9.24 1.87
N PHE A 58 -5.89 -9.80 1.31
CA PHE A 58 -4.56 -9.75 1.91
C PHE A 58 -4.08 -8.31 2.06
N ALA A 59 -4.12 -7.53 0.97
CA ALA A 59 -3.66 -6.14 0.94
C ALA A 59 -4.47 -5.23 1.88
N SER A 60 -5.76 -5.51 2.06
CA SER A 60 -6.65 -4.75 2.95
C SER A 60 -6.65 -5.24 4.40
N GLY A 61 -5.83 -6.24 4.74
CA GLY A 61 -5.70 -6.77 6.09
C GLY A 61 -6.91 -7.57 6.59
N LYS A 62 -7.80 -8.01 5.70
CA LYS A 62 -9.01 -8.79 6.04
C LYS A 62 -8.71 -10.26 6.32
N LEU A 63 -7.60 -10.77 5.78
CA LEU A 63 -7.19 -12.17 6.00
C LEU A 63 -6.59 -12.37 7.39
N GLY A 64 -6.98 -13.47 8.03
CA GLY A 64 -6.40 -13.91 9.29
C GLY A 64 -4.93 -14.32 9.17
N PRO A 65 -4.19 -14.47 10.28
CA PRO A 65 -2.77 -14.84 10.27
C PRO A 65 -2.47 -16.12 9.47
N SER A 66 -3.26 -17.17 9.66
CA SER A 66 -3.06 -18.46 8.97
C SER A 66 -3.30 -18.37 7.46
N GLU A 67 -4.30 -17.59 7.03
CA GLU A 67 -4.64 -17.41 5.62
C GLU A 67 -3.57 -16.60 4.89
N ARG A 68 -3.06 -15.54 5.54
CA ARG A 68 -1.93 -14.76 5.03
C ARG A 68 -0.72 -15.65 4.81
N GLN A 69 -0.38 -16.47 5.80
CA GLN A 69 0.80 -17.34 5.74
C GLN A 69 0.69 -18.42 4.67
N ALA A 70 -0.53 -18.94 4.44
CA ALA A 70 -0.80 -19.87 3.34
C ALA A 70 -0.74 -19.21 1.96
N LEU A 71 -1.02 -17.89 1.86
CA LEU A 71 -1.01 -17.16 0.59
C LEU A 71 0.40 -16.70 0.18
N LEU A 72 1.34 -16.57 1.13
CA LEU A 72 2.70 -16.08 0.87
C LEU A 72 3.47 -16.88 -0.19
N PRO A 73 3.51 -18.23 -0.17
CA PRO A 73 4.23 -18.99 -1.21
C PRO A 73 3.69 -18.68 -2.61
N SER A 74 2.37 -18.70 -2.78
CA SER A 74 1.70 -18.41 -4.05
C SER A 74 1.94 -16.98 -4.56
N LEU A 75 2.13 -16.01 -3.65
CA LEU A 75 2.47 -14.62 -4.00
C LEU A 75 3.91 -14.49 -4.49
N LEU A 76 4.85 -15.22 -3.89
CA LEU A 76 6.28 -15.12 -4.20
C LEU A 76 6.68 -16.01 -5.39
N GLU A 77 5.98 -17.11 -5.62
CA GLU A 77 6.22 -18.03 -6.75
C GLU A 77 5.54 -17.58 -8.06
N ASN A 78 4.80 -16.48 -8.04
CA ASN A 78 4.11 -15.94 -9.21
C ASN A 78 4.28 -14.41 -9.31
N GLU A 79 4.97 -13.97 -10.36
CA GLU A 79 5.25 -12.56 -10.61
C GLU A 79 3.96 -11.72 -10.79
N THR A 80 2.95 -12.28 -11.47
CA THR A 80 1.64 -11.63 -11.65
C THR A 80 0.92 -11.47 -10.32
N ALA A 81 1.06 -12.42 -9.39
CA ALA A 81 0.51 -12.33 -8.05
C ALA A 81 1.16 -11.21 -7.23
N LEU A 82 2.50 -11.14 -7.25
CA LEU A 82 3.24 -10.07 -6.56
C LEU A 82 2.92 -8.68 -7.14
N SER A 83 2.88 -8.54 -8.48
CA SER A 83 2.50 -7.29 -9.14
C SER A 83 1.07 -6.86 -8.79
N THR A 84 0.15 -7.82 -8.70
CA THR A 84 -1.24 -7.55 -8.30
C THR A 84 -1.32 -7.08 -6.85
N LEU A 85 -0.53 -7.67 -5.95
CA LEU A 85 -0.44 -7.24 -4.56
C LEU A 85 0.10 -5.80 -4.44
N VAL A 86 1.18 -5.47 -5.16
CA VAL A 86 1.74 -4.12 -5.19
C VAL A 86 0.69 -3.10 -5.62
N LYS A 87 -0.02 -3.37 -6.72
CA LYS A 87 -1.09 -2.49 -7.22
C LYS A 87 -2.22 -2.33 -6.20
N ALA A 88 -2.59 -3.42 -5.51
CA ALA A 88 -3.61 -3.37 -4.47
C ALA A 88 -3.18 -2.57 -3.23
N LEU A 89 -1.89 -2.60 -2.87
CA LEU A 89 -1.33 -1.77 -1.80
C LEU A 89 -1.25 -0.30 -2.22
N GLN A 90 -0.79 -0.01 -3.43
CA GLN A 90 -0.71 1.37 -3.96
C GLN A 90 -2.09 2.02 -4.09
N ALA A 91 -3.14 1.25 -4.42
CA ALA A 91 -4.51 1.77 -4.48
C ALA A 91 -5.09 2.16 -3.11
N GLN A 92 -4.43 1.78 -2.01
CA GLN A 92 -4.82 2.14 -0.64
C GLN A 92 -4.05 3.34 -0.08
N ALA A 93 -2.96 3.76 -0.74
CA ALA A 93 -2.16 4.93 -0.38
C ALA A 93 -2.72 6.21 -1.01
#